data_AF-A0AAD5S6W0-F1
#
_entry.id   AF-A0AAD5S6W0-F1
#
_cell.length_a   1.000
_cell.length_b   1.000
_cell.length_c   1.000
_cell.angle_alpha   90.00
_cell.angle_beta   90.00
_cell.angle_gamma   90.00
#
_symmetry.space_group_name_H-M   'P 1'
#
loop_
_entity.id
_entity.type
_entity.pdbx_description
1 polymer ?
#
loop_
_entity_poly.entity_id
_entity_poly.type
_entity_poly.pdbx_seq_one_letter_code
_entity_poly.pdbx_strand_id
1 'polypeptide(L)'
;MAAPVARLTIHEEDEYMNECRNNLLANSAITQKYHTWIAPQIHPSLGPLPYPHVKVLSSSDPIRLEEIFATEFYEWKNYERVPRYPYVALDCEFFHGQNNEPFNALTQLAVRRRPNACHIVVAQTSWLKVIPPSFRLLLLDHRVIKLTHNGKHDTNSIRKWVSPTGEHLACRSFLDIHHIARLLWSLKGNAAKASKRTIPSLTSLTEEFLGISLPDPRAPRGRTWADEDILAKMMVYAVKDAWATLETFHAMKVHIDRIAGSEAAGNALVQEVVTFELAKEGEADVMVL
;
A
#
# COMPACT_ATOMS: atom_id res chain seq x y z
N MET A 1 32.29 1.05 0.77
CA MET A 1 31.92 -0.07 -0.10
C MET A 1 30.75 -0.78 0.58
N ALA A 2 29.53 -0.64 0.06
CA ALA A 2 28.39 -1.35 0.62
C ALA A 2 28.45 -2.83 0.16
N ALA A 3 28.18 -3.76 1.07
CA ALA A 3 28.18 -5.18 0.77
C ALA A 3 27.04 -5.50 -0.23
N PRO A 4 27.25 -6.40 -1.21
CA PRO A 4 26.20 -6.80 -2.12
C PRO A 4 25.08 -7.50 -1.33
N VAL A 5 23.85 -6.98 -1.43
CA VAL A 5 22.67 -7.57 -0.81
C VAL A 5 22.35 -8.86 -1.56
N ALA A 6 22.46 -10.00 -0.88
CA ALA A 6 22.18 -11.32 -1.44
C ALA A 6 20.73 -11.39 -1.95
N ARG A 7 20.56 -11.83 -3.19
CA ARG A 7 19.25 -12.18 -3.76
C ARG A 7 18.87 -13.57 -3.24
N LEU A 8 17.69 -13.69 -2.61
CA LEU A 8 17.12 -15.00 -2.34
C LEU A 8 16.64 -15.62 -3.66
N THR A 9 17.08 -16.84 -3.93
CA THR A 9 16.54 -17.70 -4.99
C THR A 9 15.13 -18.16 -4.60
N ILE A 10 14.34 -18.64 -5.57
CA ILE A 10 12.96 -19.13 -5.32
C ILE A 10 12.94 -20.22 -4.24
N HIS A 11 13.96 -21.08 -4.21
CA HIS A 11 14.08 -22.13 -3.19
C HIS A 11 14.38 -21.55 -1.79
N GLU A 12 15.19 -20.49 -1.71
CA GLU A 12 15.48 -19.80 -0.45
C GLU A 12 14.28 -18.95 0.03
N GLU A 13 13.44 -18.44 -0.89
CA GLU A 13 12.16 -17.82 -0.53
C GLU A 13 11.22 -18.85 0.14
N ASP A 14 11.08 -20.05 -0.43
CA ASP A 14 10.19 -21.09 0.12
C ASP A 14 10.68 -21.63 1.47
N GLU A 15 11.99 -21.83 1.66
CA GLU A 15 12.56 -22.21 2.97
C GLU A 15 12.39 -21.11 4.01
N TYR A 16 12.64 -19.84 3.64
CA TYR A 16 12.40 -18.69 4.50
C TYR A 16 10.92 -18.56 4.91
N MET A 17 10.00 -18.78 3.98
CA MET A 17 8.56 -18.75 4.25
C MET A 17 8.13 -19.86 5.21
N ASN A 18 8.70 -21.06 5.07
CA ASN A 18 8.44 -22.16 5.98
C ASN A 18 9.01 -21.91 7.38
N GLU A 19 10.24 -21.39 7.49
CA GLU A 19 10.85 -21.02 8.76
C GLU A 19 10.03 -19.93 9.47
N CYS A 20 9.61 -18.89 8.75
CA CYS A 20 8.85 -17.82 9.35
C CYS A 20 7.42 -18.23 9.72
N ARG A 21 6.78 -19.12 8.95
CA ARG A 21 5.49 -19.73 9.33
C ARG A 21 5.63 -20.51 10.64
N ASN A 22 6.70 -21.29 10.81
CA ASN A 22 6.96 -22.02 12.05
C ASN A 22 7.20 -21.09 13.23
N ASN A 23 7.93 -19.98 13.02
CA ASN A 23 8.15 -18.95 14.05
C ASN A 23 6.88 -18.18 14.43
N LEU A 24 5.97 -17.93 13.47
CA LEU A 24 4.65 -17.36 13.74
C LEU A 24 3.78 -18.30 14.59
N LEU A 25 3.76 -19.59 14.25
CA LEU A 25 3.03 -20.62 15.00
C LEU A 25 3.58 -20.82 16.42
N ALA A 26 4.90 -20.71 16.60
CA ALA A 26 5.55 -20.82 17.90
C ALA A 26 5.28 -19.63 18.83
N ASN A 27 4.97 -18.45 18.28
CA ASN A 27 4.75 -17.21 19.02
C ASN A 27 3.26 -16.82 19.18
N SER A 28 2.32 -17.58 18.61
CA SER A 28 0.89 -17.25 18.69
C SER A 28 0.27 -17.72 20.01
N ALA A 29 0.31 -16.85 21.02
CA ALA A 29 -0.50 -17.01 22.24
C ALA A 29 -1.64 -15.97 22.24
N ILE A 30 -2.56 -15.98 21.27
CA ILE A 30 -3.66 -14.99 21.23
C ILE A 30 -5.00 -15.59 20.77
N THR A 31 -6.04 -15.17 21.51
CA THR A 31 -7.45 -15.54 21.53
C THR A 31 -8.22 -15.20 20.24
N GLN A 32 -9.10 -16.11 19.83
CA GLN A 32 -9.93 -16.03 18.62
C GLN A 32 -11.10 -15.04 18.74
N LYS A 33 -11.17 -14.03 17.85
CA LYS A 33 -12.43 -13.45 17.37
C LYS A 33 -12.29 -13.04 15.90
N TYR A 34 -13.29 -13.37 15.10
CA TYR A 34 -13.24 -13.30 13.64
C TYR A 34 -14.29 -12.32 13.10
N HIS A 35 -13.89 -11.51 12.12
CA HIS A 35 -14.82 -10.85 11.20
C HIS A 35 -14.28 -10.97 9.77
N THR A 36 -14.75 -11.97 9.01
CA THR A 36 -14.56 -11.96 7.56
C THR A 36 -15.59 -10.99 6.99
N TRP A 37 -15.19 -9.75 6.69
CA TRP A 37 -16.00 -8.85 5.89
C TRP A 37 -15.90 -9.25 4.42
N ILE A 38 -16.52 -10.37 4.05
CA ILE A 38 -16.93 -10.51 2.64
C ILE A 38 -17.90 -9.35 2.45
N ALA A 39 -17.70 -8.54 1.42
CA ALA A 39 -18.61 -7.46 1.09
C ALA A 39 -19.67 -7.92 0.07
N PRO A 40 -20.62 -8.85 0.35
CA PRO A 40 -21.79 -8.98 -0.49
C PRO A 40 -22.92 -8.12 0.11
N GLN A 41 -22.61 -6.85 0.40
CA GLN A 41 -23.55 -5.74 0.59
C GLN A 41 -22.75 -4.55 1.09
N ILE A 42 -22.33 -3.75 0.11
CA ILE A 42 -21.95 -2.35 0.25
C ILE A 42 -22.80 -1.73 1.36
N HIS A 43 -22.22 -1.45 2.53
CA HIS A 43 -22.88 -0.65 3.57
C HIS A 43 -23.53 0.57 2.91
N PRO A 44 -24.81 0.90 3.17
CA PRO A 44 -25.57 1.90 2.39
C PRO A 44 -24.88 3.27 2.25
N SER A 45 -24.00 3.62 3.19
CA SER A 45 -23.21 4.86 3.17
C SER A 45 -22.02 4.86 2.20
N LEU A 46 -21.70 3.73 1.57
CA LEU A 46 -20.61 3.65 0.60
C LEU A 46 -20.98 4.32 -0.72
N GLY A 47 -22.28 4.42 -1.06
CA GLY A 47 -22.70 4.60 -2.45
C GLY A 47 -22.20 3.45 -3.33
N PRO A 48 -22.59 3.39 -4.61
CA PRO A 48 -21.94 2.46 -5.52
C PRO A 48 -20.48 2.87 -5.70
N LEU A 49 -19.54 2.07 -5.19
CA LEU A 49 -18.17 2.13 -5.71
C LEU A 49 -18.27 1.79 -7.21
N PRO A 50 -17.54 2.48 -8.10
CA PRO A 50 -17.68 2.29 -9.54
C PRO A 50 -17.27 0.89 -10.05
N TYR A 51 -16.85 -0.02 -9.16
CA TYR A 51 -16.46 -1.39 -9.49
C TYR A 51 -17.21 -2.43 -8.63
N PRO A 52 -17.82 -3.46 -9.24
CA PRO A 52 -18.65 -4.45 -8.54
C PRO A 52 -17.89 -5.49 -7.70
N HIS A 53 -16.55 -5.43 -7.65
CA HIS A 53 -15.73 -6.48 -7.00
C HIS A 53 -14.60 -5.89 -6.17
N VAL A 54 -14.95 -5.16 -5.10
CA VAL A 54 -14.00 -4.84 -4.02
C VAL A 54 -14.09 -5.93 -2.95
N LYS A 55 -13.04 -6.74 -2.84
CA LYS A 55 -12.90 -7.73 -1.77
C LYS A 55 -12.10 -7.11 -0.63
N VAL A 56 -12.74 -6.92 0.52
CA VAL A 56 -12.08 -6.46 1.74
C VAL A 56 -11.67 -7.66 2.58
N LEU A 57 -10.39 -7.77 2.92
CA LEU A 57 -9.89 -8.83 3.80
C LEU A 57 -9.33 -8.19 5.06
N SER A 58 -9.92 -8.50 6.22
CA SER A 58 -9.48 -7.95 7.51
C SER A 58 -9.22 -9.04 8.53
N SER A 59 -8.11 -8.91 9.26
CA SER A 59 -7.84 -9.73 10.45
C SER A 59 -6.86 -9.01 11.37
N SER A 60 -6.93 -9.34 12.66
CA SER A 60 -5.94 -9.02 13.69
C SER A 60 -5.08 -10.24 14.06
N ASP A 61 -5.44 -11.43 13.56
CA ASP A 61 -4.71 -12.68 13.76
C ASP A 61 -3.50 -12.74 12.81
N PRO A 62 -2.26 -12.79 13.34
CA PRO A 62 -1.04 -12.89 12.52
C PRO A 62 -1.03 -14.07 11.55
N ILE A 63 -1.57 -15.24 11.94
CA ILE A 63 -1.58 -16.44 11.10
C ILE A 63 -2.55 -16.23 9.93
N ARG A 64 -3.75 -15.72 10.21
CA ARG A 64 -4.74 -15.45 9.16
C ARG A 64 -4.31 -14.32 8.25
N LEU A 65 -3.65 -13.30 8.78
CA LEU A 65 -3.03 -12.26 7.96
C LEU A 65 -1.97 -12.84 7.05
N GLU A 66 -1.12 -13.75 7.55
CA GLU A 66 -0.18 -14.47 6.71
C GLU A 66 -0.88 -15.30 5.63
N GLU A 67 -1.96 -16.01 5.93
CA GLU A 67 -2.74 -16.72 4.92
C GLU A 67 -3.33 -15.78 3.86
N ILE A 68 -3.88 -14.64 4.28
CA ILE A 68 -4.43 -13.61 3.40
C ILE A 68 -3.32 -13.06 2.51
N PHE A 69 -2.21 -12.59 3.10
CA PHE A 69 -1.10 -12.02 2.36
C PHE A 69 -0.45 -13.05 1.45
N ALA A 70 -0.20 -14.26 1.93
CA ALA A 70 0.33 -15.35 1.12
C ALA A 70 -0.59 -15.63 -0.08
N THR A 71 -1.89 -15.81 0.15
CA THR A 71 -2.84 -16.08 -0.94
C THR A 71 -2.86 -14.93 -1.95
N GLU A 72 -2.99 -13.70 -1.48
CA GLU A 72 -3.07 -12.53 -2.36
C GLU A 72 -1.73 -12.25 -3.07
N PHE A 73 -0.58 -12.49 -2.41
CA PHE A 73 0.77 -12.30 -2.95
C PHE A 73 1.18 -13.43 -3.92
N TYR A 74 0.98 -14.69 -3.57
CA TYR A 74 1.31 -15.83 -4.43
C TYR A 74 0.43 -15.88 -5.67
N GLU A 75 -0.88 -15.64 -5.52
CA GLU A 75 -1.72 -15.55 -6.71
C GLU A 75 -1.25 -14.43 -7.62
N TRP A 76 -0.75 -13.32 -7.07
CA TRP A 76 -0.20 -12.21 -7.85
C TRP A 76 1.14 -12.53 -8.54
N LYS A 77 2.08 -13.21 -7.86
CA LYS A 77 3.33 -13.72 -8.46
C LYS A 77 3.04 -14.71 -9.60
N ASN A 78 2.00 -15.53 -9.48
CA ASN A 78 1.64 -16.57 -10.45
C ASN A 78 0.80 -16.06 -11.65
N TYR A 79 0.47 -14.77 -11.71
CA TYR A 79 -0.12 -14.17 -12.92
C TYR A 79 0.98 -13.94 -13.98
N GLU A 80 1.46 -15.03 -14.60
CA GLU A 80 2.47 -15.04 -15.70
C GLU A 80 2.10 -14.20 -16.95
N ARG A 81 0.92 -13.58 -16.98
CA ARG A 81 0.38 -12.84 -18.13
C ARG A 81 0.12 -11.35 -17.89
N VAL A 82 0.43 -10.79 -16.72
CA VAL A 82 0.30 -9.34 -16.51
C VAL A 82 1.63 -8.69 -16.91
N PRO A 83 1.71 -7.96 -18.04
CA PRO A 83 2.92 -7.23 -18.35
C PRO A 83 3.10 -6.14 -17.30
N ARG A 84 4.28 -6.16 -16.68
CA ARG A 84 5.06 -5.02 -16.17
C ARG A 84 4.32 -4.06 -15.21
N TYR A 85 4.92 -3.93 -14.03
CA TYR A 85 4.60 -3.00 -12.94
C TYR A 85 3.43 -3.40 -12.05
N PRO A 86 3.68 -4.32 -11.11
CA PRO A 86 2.81 -4.52 -9.96
C PRO A 86 2.80 -3.27 -9.06
N TYR A 87 1.85 -2.36 -9.29
CA TYR A 87 1.59 -1.25 -8.38
C TYR A 87 0.66 -1.72 -7.25
N VAL A 88 1.04 -1.45 -6.00
CA VAL A 88 0.19 -1.65 -4.82
C VAL A 88 0.05 -0.30 -4.14
N ALA A 89 -1.17 0.13 -3.85
CA ALA A 89 -1.34 1.26 -2.95
C ALA A 89 -1.24 0.80 -1.51
N LEU A 90 -0.44 1.50 -0.73
CA LEU A 90 -0.22 1.29 0.68
C LEU A 90 -0.62 2.55 1.43
N ASP A 91 -1.35 2.37 2.53
CA ASP A 91 -1.71 3.43 3.46
C ASP A 91 -1.65 2.92 4.89
N CYS A 92 -1.55 3.83 5.87
CA CYS A 92 -1.50 3.50 7.28
C CYS A 92 -2.32 4.50 8.12
N GLU A 93 -3.04 3.97 9.11
CA GLU A 93 -3.72 4.80 10.11
C GLU A 93 -2.99 4.73 11.45
N PHE A 94 -2.84 5.90 12.07
CA PHE A 94 -2.03 6.05 13.28
C PHE A 94 -2.86 6.32 14.51
N PHE A 95 -2.33 5.90 15.65
CA PHE A 95 -2.80 6.35 16.96
C PHE A 95 -1.63 6.89 17.77
N HIS A 96 -1.88 7.98 18.49
CA HIS A 96 -0.94 8.56 19.44
C HIS A 96 -1.34 8.10 20.84
N GLY A 97 -0.55 7.20 21.41
CA GLY A 97 -0.76 6.71 22.77
C GLY A 97 -0.37 7.74 23.83
N GLN A 98 -0.38 7.32 25.10
CA GLN A 98 -0.05 8.19 26.26
C GLN A 98 1.34 8.83 26.18
N ASN A 99 2.27 8.23 25.44
CA ASN A 99 3.63 8.74 25.27
C ASN A 99 3.79 9.66 24.04
N ASN A 100 2.70 10.02 23.35
CA ASN A 100 2.69 10.81 22.11
C ASN A 100 3.52 10.24 20.94
N GLU A 101 4.04 9.02 21.05
CA GLU A 101 4.64 8.34 19.91
C GLU A 101 3.54 7.74 19.02
N PRO A 102 3.50 8.08 17.71
CA PRO A 102 2.57 7.46 16.79
C PRO A 102 2.93 5.99 16.60
N PHE A 103 1.93 5.12 16.75
CA PHE A 103 2.00 3.74 16.30
C PHE A 103 1.01 3.50 15.16
N ASN A 104 1.40 2.61 14.24
CA ASN A 104 0.55 2.18 13.15
C ASN A 104 -0.51 1.19 13.67
N ALA A 105 -1.77 1.61 13.63
CA ALA A 105 -2.89 0.86 14.14
C ALA A 105 -3.59 0.02 13.07
N LEU A 106 -3.58 0.49 11.82
CA LEU A 106 -4.22 -0.15 10.68
C LEU A 106 -3.39 0.06 9.42
N THR A 107 -3.20 -0.97 8.62
CA THR A 107 -2.51 -0.86 7.33
C THR A 107 -3.41 -1.36 6.22
N GLN A 108 -3.49 -0.62 5.13
CA GLN A 108 -4.31 -0.94 3.98
C GLN A 108 -3.43 -1.18 2.76
N LEU A 109 -3.77 -2.21 2.00
CA LEU A 109 -3.15 -2.50 0.70
C LEU A 109 -4.22 -2.65 -0.35
N ALA A 110 -4.16 -1.88 -1.43
CA ALA A 110 -5.01 -2.06 -2.59
C ALA A 110 -4.21 -2.57 -3.78
N VAL A 111 -4.72 -3.61 -4.43
CA VAL A 111 -4.10 -4.25 -5.59
C VAL A 111 -5.13 -4.42 -6.70
N ARG A 112 -4.77 -3.98 -7.91
CA ARG A 112 -5.58 -4.24 -9.10
C ARG A 112 -5.28 -5.64 -9.63
N ARG A 113 -6.25 -6.55 -9.56
CA ARG A 113 -6.14 -7.91 -10.10
C ARG A 113 -6.45 -7.98 -11.59
N ARG A 114 -7.43 -7.19 -12.03
CA ARG A 114 -7.91 -7.10 -13.41
C ARG A 114 -8.42 -5.68 -13.66
N PRO A 115 -8.64 -5.24 -14.92
CA PRO A 115 -9.11 -3.89 -15.22
C PRO A 115 -10.30 -3.41 -14.38
N ASN A 116 -11.19 -4.33 -13.96
CA ASN A 116 -12.40 -4.05 -13.18
C ASN A 116 -12.45 -4.75 -11.81
N ALA A 117 -11.33 -5.24 -11.28
CA ALA A 117 -11.28 -5.94 -9.99
C ALA A 117 -10.12 -5.43 -9.12
N CYS A 118 -10.47 -4.91 -7.94
CA CYS A 118 -9.53 -4.41 -6.95
C CYS A 118 -9.70 -5.18 -5.64
N HIS A 119 -8.61 -5.76 -5.14
CA HIS A 119 -8.57 -6.42 -3.84
C HIS A 119 -7.96 -5.47 -2.84
N ILE A 120 -8.59 -5.34 -1.67
CA ILE A 120 -8.13 -4.45 -0.62
C ILE A 120 -7.96 -5.27 0.66
N VAL A 121 -6.74 -5.35 1.15
CA VAL A 121 -6.43 -5.98 2.43
C VAL A 121 -6.34 -4.87 3.46
N VAL A 122 -7.01 -5.04 4.60
CA VAL A 122 -6.94 -4.12 5.73
C VAL A 122 -6.47 -4.91 6.96
N ALA A 123 -5.21 -4.74 7.33
CA ALA A 123 -4.61 -5.43 8.46
C ALA A 123 -4.64 -4.54 9.71
N GLN A 124 -5.20 -5.04 10.82
CA GLN A 124 -5.11 -4.34 12.09
C GLN A 124 -3.73 -4.59 12.70
N THR A 125 -2.85 -3.60 12.58
CA THR A 125 -1.42 -3.73 12.91
C THR A 125 -1.09 -3.32 14.33
N SER A 126 -2.02 -2.71 15.08
CA SER A 126 -1.83 -2.30 16.48
C SER A 126 -1.39 -3.43 17.40
N TRP A 127 -1.72 -4.68 17.06
CA TRP A 127 -1.44 -5.88 17.86
C TRP A 127 -0.32 -6.75 17.28
N LEU A 128 0.20 -6.39 16.11
CA LEU A 128 1.23 -7.17 15.42
C LEU A 128 2.60 -6.76 15.97
N LYS A 129 3.17 -7.60 16.84
CA LYS A 129 4.58 -7.49 17.23
C LYS A 129 5.53 -7.99 16.15
N VAL A 130 5.03 -8.87 15.28
CA VAL A 130 5.76 -9.50 14.18
C VAL A 130 4.92 -9.40 12.91
N ILE A 131 5.53 -8.93 11.83
CA ILE A 131 4.84 -8.80 10.53
C ILE A 131 4.69 -10.16 9.86
N PRO A 132 3.55 -10.43 9.18
CA PRO A 132 3.41 -11.56 8.28
C PRO A 132 4.55 -11.65 7.24
N PRO A 133 5.28 -12.77 7.13
CA PRO A 133 6.39 -12.98 6.19
C PRO A 133 6.06 -12.65 4.74
N SER A 134 4.88 -13.01 4.27
CA SER A 134 4.41 -12.67 2.92
C SER A 134 4.32 -11.16 2.73
N PHE A 135 3.90 -10.44 3.77
CA PHE A 135 3.85 -8.98 3.73
C PHE A 135 5.24 -8.37 3.75
N ARG A 136 6.19 -8.93 4.52
CA ARG A 136 7.61 -8.52 4.45
C ARG A 136 8.19 -8.69 3.05
N LEU A 137 7.94 -9.83 2.40
CA LEU A 137 8.41 -10.06 1.02
C LEU A 137 7.85 -9.03 0.04
N LEU A 138 6.55 -8.70 0.16
CA LEU A 138 5.94 -7.64 -0.64
C LEU A 138 6.66 -6.29 -0.44
N LEU A 139 6.91 -5.90 0.81
CA LEU A 139 7.57 -4.63 1.14
C LEU A 139 9.02 -4.57 0.63
N LEU A 140 9.73 -5.70 0.63
CA LEU A 140 11.11 -5.81 0.15
C LEU A 140 11.24 -5.96 -1.38
N ASP A 141 10.19 -6.38 -2.09
CA ASP A 141 10.28 -6.61 -3.53
C ASP A 141 10.40 -5.29 -4.30
N HIS A 142 11.59 -4.99 -4.82
CA HIS A 142 11.87 -3.76 -5.57
C HIS A 142 11.14 -3.68 -6.92
N ARG A 143 10.64 -4.81 -7.45
CA ARG A 143 9.86 -4.87 -8.70
C ARG A 143 8.43 -4.41 -8.49
N VAL A 144 7.99 -4.38 -7.23
CA VAL A 144 6.68 -3.90 -6.79
C VAL A 144 6.81 -2.44 -6.38
N ILE A 145 6.07 -1.56 -7.04
CA ILE A 145 6.03 -0.13 -6.68
C ILE A 145 4.91 0.07 -5.65
N LYS A 146 5.25 0.59 -4.48
CA LYS A 146 4.32 0.87 -3.39
C LYS A 146 3.89 2.32 -3.53
N LEU A 147 2.68 2.51 -4.04
CA LEU A 147 2.05 3.81 -4.17
C LEU A 147 1.59 4.29 -2.80
N THR A 148 1.88 5.54 -2.47
CA THR A 148 1.39 6.19 -1.25
C THR A 148 0.87 7.58 -1.59
N HIS A 149 0.15 8.22 -0.67
CA HIS A 149 -0.14 9.65 -0.73
C HIS A 149 0.40 10.31 0.53
N ASN A 150 1.35 11.24 0.36
CA ASN A 150 2.07 11.85 1.49
C ASN A 150 2.74 10.79 2.41
N GLY A 151 3.30 9.74 1.82
CA GLY A 151 3.61 8.50 2.53
C GLY A 151 4.80 8.52 3.49
N LYS A 152 5.39 9.70 3.75
CA LYS A 152 6.55 9.84 4.63
C LYS A 152 6.29 9.30 6.04
N HIS A 153 5.07 9.48 6.56
CA HIS A 153 4.72 8.95 7.88
C HIS A 153 4.56 7.43 7.85
N ASP A 154 3.95 6.89 6.79
CA ASP A 154 3.75 5.46 6.57
C ASP A 154 5.08 4.72 6.46
N THR A 155 5.99 5.22 5.60
CA THR A 155 7.32 4.61 5.42
C THR A 155 8.12 4.60 6.71
N ASN A 156 8.11 5.71 7.47
CA ASN A 156 8.79 5.78 8.76
C ASN A 156 8.19 4.82 9.79
N SER A 157 6.87 4.62 9.77
CA SER A 157 6.25 3.67 10.69
C SER A 157 6.52 2.23 10.31
N ILE A 158 6.47 1.90 9.02
CA ILE A 158 6.79 0.55 8.53
C ILE A 158 8.24 0.17 8.86
N ARG A 159 9.18 1.13 8.77
CA ARG A 159 10.59 0.92 9.15
C ARG A 159 10.77 0.55 10.63
N LYS A 160 9.84 0.94 11.51
CA LYS A 160 9.88 0.56 12.93
C LYS A 160 9.45 -0.88 13.17
N TRP A 161 8.75 -1.49 12.23
CA TRP A 161 8.36 -2.88 12.38
C TRP A 161 9.57 -3.82 12.29
N VAL A 162 9.43 -4.95 12.98
CA VAL A 162 10.51 -5.91 13.16
C VAL A 162 10.13 -7.24 12.53
N SER A 163 11.08 -7.87 11.84
CA SER A 163 10.94 -9.23 11.31
C SER A 163 10.84 -10.25 12.46
N PRO A 164 10.43 -11.50 12.18
CA PRO A 164 10.52 -12.59 13.15
C PRO A 164 11.94 -12.79 13.71
N THR A 165 12.97 -12.39 12.96
CA THR A 165 14.39 -12.49 13.32
C THR A 165 14.93 -11.26 14.06
N GLY A 166 14.10 -10.25 14.34
CA GLY A 166 14.53 -9.05 15.08
C GLY A 166 15.07 -7.91 14.20
N GLU A 167 15.03 -8.04 12.88
CA GLU A 167 15.54 -7.03 11.94
C GLU A 167 14.48 -5.98 11.62
N HIS A 168 14.87 -4.71 11.57
CA HIS A 168 14.01 -3.64 11.06
C HIS A 168 13.70 -3.86 9.58
N LEU A 169 12.44 -3.63 9.19
CA LEU A 169 12.09 -3.71 7.77
C LEU A 169 12.61 -2.50 7.00
N ALA A 170 13.36 -2.78 5.94
CA ALA A 170 13.40 -1.89 4.79
C ALA A 170 12.10 -2.10 3.99
N CYS A 171 11.52 -1.02 3.49
CA CYS A 171 10.53 -1.12 2.43
C CYS A 171 11.04 -0.36 1.22
N ARG A 172 11.03 -1.02 0.07
CA ARG A 172 11.71 -0.58 -1.16
C ARG A 172 10.71 -0.14 -2.21
N SER A 173 11.13 0.75 -3.11
CA SER A 173 10.36 1.18 -4.28
C SER A 173 9.03 1.87 -3.93
N PHE A 174 9.08 2.87 -3.04
CA PHE A 174 7.94 3.75 -2.81
C PHE A 174 7.81 4.81 -3.90
N LEU A 175 6.57 5.13 -4.23
CA LEU A 175 6.23 6.23 -5.11
C LEU A 175 5.04 6.98 -4.54
N ASP A 176 5.28 8.19 -4.05
CA ASP A 176 4.19 9.05 -3.62
C ASP A 176 3.52 9.69 -4.85
N ILE A 177 2.21 9.43 -4.98
CA ILE A 177 1.44 9.76 -6.18
C ILE A 177 1.37 11.27 -6.44
N HIS A 178 1.64 12.11 -5.44
CA HIS A 178 1.67 13.56 -5.67
C HIS A 178 2.85 13.98 -6.56
N HIS A 179 3.96 13.22 -6.60
CA HIS A 179 5.06 13.48 -7.55
C HIS A 179 4.62 13.19 -8.99
N ILE A 180 3.79 12.16 -9.18
CA ILE A 180 3.19 11.84 -10.48
C ILE A 180 2.21 12.94 -10.91
N ALA A 181 1.42 13.49 -9.99
CA ALA A 181 0.58 14.65 -10.26
C ALA A 181 1.40 15.86 -10.73
N ARG A 182 2.53 16.15 -10.06
CA ARG A 182 3.45 17.23 -10.45
C ARG A 182 4.06 17.01 -11.83
N LEU A 183 4.52 15.79 -12.13
CA LEU A 183 4.99 15.41 -13.46
C LEU A 183 3.91 15.72 -14.51
N LEU A 184 2.69 15.24 -14.28
CA LEU A 184 1.58 15.42 -15.23
C LEU A 184 1.21 16.89 -15.42
N TRP A 185 1.23 17.71 -14.36
CA TRP A 185 1.02 19.15 -14.48
C TRP A 185 2.14 19.83 -15.27
N SER A 186 3.39 19.40 -15.08
CA SER A 186 4.53 19.90 -15.86
C SER A 186 4.37 19.58 -17.35
N LEU A 187 4.03 18.32 -17.67
CA LEU A 187 3.79 17.86 -19.05
C LEU A 187 2.63 18.60 -19.72
N LYS A 188 1.62 19.04 -18.94
CA LYS A 188 0.49 19.84 -19.43
C LYS A 188 0.77 21.35 -19.48
N GLY A 189 2.00 21.79 -19.21
CA GLY A 189 2.38 23.21 -19.21
C GLY A 189 1.83 24.01 -18.01
N ASN A 190 1.33 23.36 -16.96
CA ASN A 190 0.82 24.00 -15.74
C ASN A 190 1.94 24.16 -14.70
N ALA A 191 2.91 25.01 -15.01
CA ALA A 191 4.09 25.26 -14.17
C ALA A 191 3.73 25.75 -12.76
N ALA A 192 2.68 26.56 -12.64
CA ALA A 192 2.22 27.08 -11.35
C ALA A 192 1.77 25.97 -10.40
N LYS A 193 1.11 24.92 -10.92
CA LYS A 193 0.66 23.78 -10.10
C LYS A 193 1.79 22.77 -9.85
N ALA A 194 2.62 22.52 -10.86
CA ALA A 194 3.78 21.62 -10.76
C ALA A 194 4.81 22.07 -9.71
N SER A 195 5.00 23.39 -9.55
CA SER A 195 5.97 23.98 -8.62
C SER A 195 5.42 24.26 -7.21
N LYS A 196 4.14 23.96 -6.93
CA LYS A 196 3.58 24.19 -5.59
C LYS A 196 4.33 23.38 -4.55
N ARG A 197 4.79 24.06 -3.50
CA ARG A 197 5.41 23.44 -2.32
C ARG A 197 4.44 22.58 -1.53
N THR A 198 3.17 22.99 -1.47
CA THR A 198 2.12 22.26 -0.78
C THR A 198 1.81 20.95 -1.51
N ILE A 199 1.77 19.86 -0.75
CA ILE A 199 1.30 18.57 -1.25
C ILE A 199 -0.22 18.67 -1.41
N PRO A 200 -0.77 18.41 -2.61
CA PRO A 200 -2.22 18.37 -2.82
C PRO A 200 -2.82 17.26 -1.96
N SER A 201 -4.00 17.48 -1.36
CA SER A 201 -4.69 16.43 -0.62
C SER A 201 -5.15 15.30 -1.56
N LEU A 202 -5.32 14.09 -1.02
CA LEU A 202 -5.83 12.95 -1.79
C LEU A 202 -7.24 13.26 -2.35
N THR A 203 -8.08 13.94 -1.57
CA THR A 203 -9.38 14.46 -2.03
C THR A 203 -9.24 15.36 -3.25
N SER A 204 -8.28 16.29 -3.26
CA SER A 204 -8.11 17.21 -4.38
C SER A 204 -7.59 16.50 -5.63
N LEU A 205 -6.73 15.48 -5.46
CA LEU A 205 -6.25 14.65 -6.57
C LEU A 205 -7.36 13.75 -7.14
N THR A 206 -8.15 13.11 -6.28
CA THR A 206 -9.28 12.26 -6.70
C THR A 206 -10.37 13.06 -7.41
N GLU A 207 -10.69 14.27 -6.93
CA GLU A 207 -11.64 15.15 -7.61
C GLU A 207 -11.14 15.54 -9.01
N GLU A 208 -9.85 15.85 -9.15
CA GLU A 208 -9.27 16.25 -10.43
C GLU A 208 -9.17 15.11 -11.43
N PHE A 209 -8.71 13.93 -11.01
CA PHE A 209 -8.36 12.84 -11.92
C PHE A 209 -9.45 11.77 -12.04
N LEU A 210 -10.30 11.61 -11.03
CA LEU A 210 -11.41 10.65 -11.03
C LEU A 210 -12.79 11.34 -11.08
N GLY A 211 -12.88 12.63 -10.79
CA GLY A 211 -14.17 13.32 -10.65
C GLY A 211 -14.94 12.90 -9.39
N ILE A 212 -14.24 12.35 -8.39
CA ILE A 212 -14.83 11.79 -7.16
C ILE A 212 -14.34 12.59 -5.97
N SER A 213 -15.27 13.05 -5.13
CA SER A 213 -14.94 13.66 -3.84
C SER A 213 -14.90 12.58 -2.75
N LEU A 214 -13.78 12.49 -2.03
CA LEU A 214 -13.65 11.60 -0.88
C LEU A 214 -14.35 12.19 0.35
N PRO A 215 -15.04 11.36 1.17
CA PRO A 215 -15.68 11.83 2.39
C PRO A 215 -14.64 12.28 3.43
N ASP A 216 -15.01 13.24 4.28
CA ASP A 216 -14.16 13.78 5.36
C ASP A 216 -13.81 12.66 6.39
N PRO A 217 -12.52 12.43 6.72
CA PRO A 217 -12.01 11.35 7.57
C PRO A 217 -12.52 11.23 9.01
N ARG A 218 -13.50 12.02 9.45
CA ARG A 218 -13.73 12.21 10.89
C ARG A 218 -14.04 10.89 11.60
N ALA A 219 -13.05 10.41 12.35
CA ALA A 219 -13.26 9.41 13.38
C ALA A 219 -14.39 9.92 14.29
N PRO A 220 -15.42 9.09 14.57
CA PRO A 220 -16.43 9.48 15.53
C PRO A 220 -15.81 9.87 16.88
N ARG A 221 -16.47 10.81 17.58
CA ARG A 221 -16.03 11.23 18.91
C ARG A 221 -15.79 10.04 19.82
N GLY A 222 -14.63 10.04 20.50
CA GLY A 222 -14.26 9.01 21.48
C GLY A 222 -13.82 7.67 20.89
N ARG A 223 -13.56 7.59 19.58
CA ARG A 223 -13.09 6.37 18.91
C ARG A 223 -11.69 6.60 18.32
N THR A 224 -10.93 5.51 18.25
CA THR A 224 -9.54 5.54 17.80
C THR A 224 -9.27 4.41 16.82
N TRP A 225 -8.25 4.56 15.98
CA TRP A 225 -7.81 3.49 15.08
C TRP A 225 -7.23 2.28 15.82
N ALA A 226 -6.89 2.43 17.10
CA ALA A 226 -6.36 1.37 17.96
C ALA A 226 -7.45 0.53 18.64
N ASP A 227 -8.72 0.92 18.53
CA ASP A 227 -9.82 0.19 19.14
C ASP A 227 -9.89 -1.24 18.58
N GLU A 228 -10.14 -2.24 19.44
CA GLU A 228 -10.29 -3.64 19.02
C GLU A 228 -11.41 -3.81 17.99
N ASP A 229 -12.56 -3.19 18.23
CA ASP A 229 -13.72 -3.22 17.34
C ASP A 229 -13.76 -2.00 16.41
N ILE A 230 -12.93 -1.97 15.35
CA ILE A 230 -12.95 -0.86 14.38
C ILE A 230 -14.36 -0.74 13.75
N LEU A 231 -14.94 0.46 13.84
CA LEU A 231 -16.28 0.70 13.32
C LEU A 231 -16.31 0.55 11.80
N ALA A 232 -17.41 -0.01 11.27
CA ALA A 232 -17.59 -0.23 9.83
C ALA A 232 -17.33 1.03 8.99
N LYS A 233 -17.73 2.21 9.46
CA LYS A 233 -17.47 3.48 8.76
C LYS A 233 -16.00 3.90 8.72
N MET A 234 -15.22 3.54 9.75
CA MET A 234 -13.77 3.77 9.79
C MET A 234 -13.07 2.78 8.86
N MET A 235 -13.49 1.51 8.87
CA MET A 235 -13.03 0.51 7.90
C MET A 235 -13.32 0.95 6.46
N VAL A 236 -14.51 1.46 6.19
CA VAL A 236 -14.88 2.01 4.87
C VAL A 236 -13.97 3.17 4.46
N TYR A 237 -13.63 4.06 5.39
CA TYR A 237 -12.71 5.17 5.13
C TYR A 237 -11.32 4.64 4.74
N ALA A 238 -10.74 3.79 5.57
CA ALA A 238 -9.46 3.13 5.33
C ALA A 238 -9.40 2.42 3.96
N VAL A 239 -10.45 1.68 3.62
CA VAL A 239 -10.57 1.03 2.30
C VAL A 239 -10.60 2.04 1.16
N LYS A 240 -11.28 3.18 1.34
CA LYS A 240 -11.38 4.24 0.33
C LYS A 240 -10.03 4.92 0.10
N ASP A 241 -9.22 5.15 1.13
CA ASP A 241 -7.93 5.84 0.98
C ASP A 241 -6.92 5.03 0.15
N ALA A 242 -6.74 3.74 0.45
CA ALA A 242 -5.89 2.87 -0.37
C ALA A 242 -6.42 2.70 -1.80
N TRP A 243 -7.74 2.52 -1.97
CA TRP A 243 -8.36 2.43 -3.28
C TRP A 243 -8.15 3.71 -4.09
N ALA A 244 -8.43 4.87 -3.49
CA ALA A 244 -8.32 6.18 -4.11
C ALA A 244 -6.89 6.46 -4.57
N THR A 245 -5.90 6.10 -3.74
CA THR A 245 -4.49 6.22 -4.08
C THR A 245 -4.15 5.42 -5.35
N LEU A 246 -4.58 4.16 -5.40
CA LEU A 246 -4.36 3.28 -6.55
C LEU A 246 -5.04 3.79 -7.83
N GLU A 247 -6.34 4.11 -7.74
CA GLU A 247 -7.12 4.55 -8.91
C GLU A 247 -6.64 5.89 -9.43
N THR A 248 -6.31 6.83 -8.54
CA THR A 248 -5.81 8.16 -8.93
C THR A 248 -4.49 8.00 -9.68
N PHE A 249 -3.58 7.15 -9.19
CA PHE A 249 -2.36 6.83 -9.91
C PHE A 249 -2.64 6.28 -11.31
N HIS A 250 -3.51 5.28 -11.44
CA HIS A 250 -3.83 4.71 -12.74
C HIS A 250 -4.47 5.73 -13.70
N ALA A 251 -5.35 6.59 -13.21
CA ALA A 251 -5.92 7.67 -14.01
C ALA A 251 -4.84 8.64 -14.52
N MET A 252 -3.92 9.06 -13.64
CA MET A 252 -2.77 9.89 -14.04
C MET A 252 -1.87 9.16 -15.05
N LYS A 253 -1.64 7.86 -14.85
CA LYS A 253 -0.82 7.03 -15.74
C LYS A 253 -1.36 6.99 -17.15
N VAL A 254 -2.67 6.82 -17.33
CA VAL A 254 -3.34 6.86 -18.65
C VAL A 254 -3.09 8.20 -19.35
N HIS A 255 -3.11 9.32 -18.61
CA HIS A 255 -2.80 10.62 -19.19
C HIS A 255 -1.32 10.75 -19.59
N ILE A 256 -0.40 10.26 -18.75
CA ILE A 256 1.04 10.25 -19.05
C ILE A 256 1.31 9.43 -20.30
N ASP A 257 0.74 8.23 -20.42
CA ASP A 257 0.91 7.35 -21.57
C ASP A 257 0.42 7.99 -22.87
N ARG A 258 -0.71 8.72 -22.80
CA ARG A 258 -1.24 9.47 -23.93
C ARG A 258 -0.31 10.60 -24.36
N ILE A 259 0.25 11.35 -23.41
CA ILE A 259 1.18 12.45 -23.72
C ILE A 259 2.51 11.91 -24.25
N ALA A 260 3.01 10.82 -23.68
CA ALA A 260 4.26 10.16 -24.07
C ALA A 260 4.14 9.37 -25.39
N GLY A 261 2.93 9.16 -25.90
CA GLY A 261 2.65 8.48 -27.16
C GLY A 261 2.66 6.95 -27.08
N SER A 262 3.03 6.36 -25.95
CA SER A 262 2.93 4.91 -25.70
C SER A 262 3.00 4.59 -24.21
N GLU A 263 2.50 3.41 -23.83
CA GLU A 263 2.64 2.88 -22.47
C GLU A 263 4.11 2.69 -22.06
N ALA A 264 4.96 2.20 -22.98
CA ALA A 264 6.38 2.01 -22.72
C ALA A 264 7.09 3.34 -22.40
N ALA A 265 6.80 4.39 -23.16
CA ALA A 265 7.36 5.72 -22.93
C ALA A 265 6.85 6.33 -21.61
N GLY A 266 5.55 6.18 -21.31
CA GLY A 266 5.03 6.66 -20.04
C GLY A 266 5.54 5.88 -18.83
N ASN A 267 5.80 4.57 -18.97
CA ASN A 267 6.48 3.77 -17.94
C ASN A 267 7.90 4.28 -17.68
N ALA A 268 8.65 4.65 -18.73
CA ALA A 268 9.99 5.24 -18.57
C ALA A 268 9.94 6.54 -17.77
N LEU A 269 8.98 7.44 -18.06
CA LEU A 269 8.81 8.69 -17.31
C LEU A 269 8.46 8.44 -15.83
N VAL A 270 7.59 7.46 -15.53
CA VAL A 270 7.30 7.09 -14.14
C VAL A 270 8.54 6.54 -13.44
N GLN A 271 9.32 5.71 -14.13
CA GLN A 271 10.55 5.13 -13.59
C GLN A 271 11.61 6.21 -13.29
N GLU A 272 11.69 7.26 -14.10
CA GLU A 272 12.54 8.42 -13.82
C GLU A 272 12.14 9.12 -12.51
N VAL A 273 10.84 9.29 -12.27
CA VAL A 273 10.34 9.86 -11.01
C VAL A 273 10.70 8.95 -9.83
N VAL A 274 10.47 7.64 -9.95
CA VAL A 274 10.83 6.66 -8.92
C VAL A 274 12.33 6.75 -8.60
N THR A 275 13.17 6.74 -9.64
CA THR A 275 14.63 6.79 -9.51
C THR A 275 15.08 8.08 -8.83
N PHE A 276 14.49 9.21 -9.21
CA PHE A 276 14.80 10.51 -8.63
C PHE A 276 14.42 10.60 -7.15
N GLU A 277 13.25 10.08 -6.76
CA GLU A 277 12.83 10.09 -5.36
C GLU A 277 13.66 9.12 -4.51
N LEU A 278 13.99 7.93 -5.01
CA LEU A 278 14.89 6.98 -4.32
C LEU A 278 16.30 7.59 -4.10
N ALA A 279 16.81 8.32 -5.08
CA ALA A 279 18.11 9.00 -4.96
C ALA A 279 18.13 10.08 -3.87
N LYS A 280 17.00 10.78 -3.62
CA LYS A 280 16.90 11.75 -2.52
C LYS A 280 16.88 11.12 -1.14
N GLU A 281 16.32 9.91 -1.03
CA GLU A 281 16.26 9.20 0.26
C GLU A 281 17.58 8.53 0.63
N GLY A 282 18.61 8.59 -0.22
CA GLY A 282 19.88 7.92 0.00
C GLY A 282 19.81 6.39 -0.24
N GLU A 283 18.68 5.90 -0.76
CA GLU A 283 18.46 4.50 -1.15
C GLU A 283 18.76 4.32 -2.64
N ALA A 284 19.99 4.62 -3.05
CA ALA A 284 20.43 4.55 -4.44
C ALA A 284 20.82 3.12 -4.89
N ASP A 285 19.95 2.14 -4.64
CA ASP A 285 20.01 0.86 -5.36
C ASP A 285 19.08 0.94 -6.57
N VAL A 286 19.52 1.69 -7.58
CA VAL A 286 18.78 1.91 -8.83
C VAL A 286 18.92 0.66 -9.70
N MET A 287 17.86 -0.14 -9.81
CA MET A 287 17.72 -1.07 -10.92
C MET A 287 17.03 -0.36 -12.09
N VAL A 288 17.80 -0.15 -13.16
CA VAL A 288 17.25 0.10 -14.51
C VAL A 288 16.56 -1.20 -14.95
N LEU A 289 15.28 -1.12 -15.31
CA LEU A 289 14.51 -2.23 -15.85
C LEU A 289 14.83 -2.50 -17.33
#